data_AF-A0A428U7R9-F1
#
_entry.id   AF-A0A428U7R9-F1
#
_cell.length_a   1.000
_cell.length_b   1.000
_cell.length_c   1.000
_cell.angle_alpha   90.00
_cell.angle_beta   90.00
_cell.angle_gamma   90.00
#
_symmetry.space_group_name_H-M   'P 1'
#
loop_
_entity.id
_entity.type
_entity.pdbx_description
1 polymer ?
#
loop_
_entity_poly.entity_id
_entity_poly.type
_entity_poly.pdbx_seq_one_letter_code
_entity_poly.pdbx_strand_id
1 'polypeptide(L)' 'MAVPKWVSPEATDLIKKLLVLDPEKRIPLDEIQMHPWIIKHCVKGERASNREKGL' A
#
# COMPACT_ATOMS: atom_id res chain seq x y z
N MET A 1 -2.66 8.72 -14.74
CA MET A 1 -2.13 8.87 -13.36
C MET A 1 -0.61 8.76 -13.43
N ALA A 2 0.12 9.82 -13.05
CA ALA A 2 1.58 9.85 -13.15
C ALA A 2 2.20 9.61 -11.77
N VAL A 3 2.94 8.52 -11.62
CA VAL A 3 3.74 8.27 -10.42
C VAL A 3 5.14 8.82 -10.66
N PRO A 4 5.72 9.61 -9.73
CA PRO A 4 7.04 10.20 -9.93
C PRO A 4 8.16 9.15 -10.08
N LYS A 5 9.21 9.48 -10.85
CA LYS A 5 10.33 8.55 -11.14
C LYS A 5 11.18 8.17 -9.92
N TRP A 6 11.09 8.93 -8.83
CA TRP A 6 11.78 8.65 -7.57
C TRP A 6 11.04 7.62 -6.70
N VAL A 7 9.82 7.25 -7.07
CA VAL A 7 9.06 6.21 -6.39
C VAL A 7 9.57 4.85 -6.87
N SER A 8 9.75 3.91 -5.94
CA SER A 8 10.20 2.56 -6.31
C SER A 8 9.18 1.87 -7.23
N PRO A 9 9.62 1.00 -8.17
CA PRO A 9 8.73 0.27 -9.05
C PRO A 9 7.66 -0.53 -8.27
N GLU A 10 8.05 -1.13 -7.15
CA GLU A 10 7.17 -1.89 -6.26
C GLU A 10 6.07 -1.01 -5.62
N ALA A 11 6.39 0.23 -5.21
CA ALA A 11 5.40 1.14 -4.65
C ALA A 11 4.46 1.69 -5.73
N THR A 12 5.01 1.93 -6.92
CA THR A 12 4.24 2.40 -8.08
C THR A 12 3.18 1.38 -8.47
N ASP A 13 3.53 0.09 -8.45
CA ASP A 13 2.58 -1.00 -8.72
C ASP A 13 1.43 -1.02 -7.70
N LEU A 14 1.76 -0.92 -6.42
CA LEU A 14 0.77 -0.84 -5.35
C LEU A 14 -0.18 0.36 -5.51
N ILE A 15 0.36 1.55 -5.79
CA ILE A 15 -0.44 2.78 -5.99
C ILE A 15 -1.41 2.62 -7.16
N LYS A 16 -0.96 2.02 -8.28
CA LYS A 16 -1.80 1.79 -9.46
C LYS A 16 -2.94 0.82 -9.16
N LYS A 17 -2.69 -0.23 -8.37
CA LYS A 17 -3.71 -1.20 -7.95
C LYS A 17 -4.71 -0.63 -6.94
N LEU A 18 -4.29 0.36 -6.14
CA LEU A 18 -5.16 1.05 -5.17
C LEU A 18 -6.06 2.09 -5.81
N LEU A 19 -5.55 2.82 -6.81
CA LEU A 19 -6.20 3.93 -7.49
C LEU A 19 -6.74 3.53 -8.87
N VAL A 20 -7.52 2.44 -8.89
CA VAL A 20 -8.22 1.97 -10.09
C VAL A 20 -9.57 2.70 -10.20
N LEU A 21 -9.96 3.06 -11.44
CA LEU A 21 -11.23 3.73 -11.71
C LEU A 21 -12.44 2.82 -11.37
N ASP A 22 -12.35 1.56 -11.79
CA ASP A 22 -13.37 0.55 -11.53
C ASP A 22 -13.15 -0.06 -10.13
N PRO A 23 -14.12 0.05 -9.20
CA PRO A 23 -13.99 -0.50 -7.86
C PRO A 23 -13.90 -2.03 -7.87
N GLU A 24 -14.52 -2.70 -8.84
CA GLU A 24 -14.47 -4.16 -8.98
C GLU A 24 -13.09 -4.68 -9.40
N LYS A 25 -12.28 -3.85 -10.06
CA LYS A 25 -10.90 -4.19 -10.44
C LYS A 25 -9.88 -3.77 -9.38
N ARG A 26 -10.33 -3.15 -8.29
CA ARG A 26 -9.48 -2.71 -7.19
C ARG A 26 -9.01 -3.93 -6.41
N ILE A 27 -7.74 -3.94 -6.06
CA ILE A 27 -7.17 -5.00 -5.22
C ILE A 27 -7.88 -5.02 -3.84
N PRO A 28 -8.31 -6.20 -3.34
CA PRO A 28 -8.91 -6.32 -2.01
C PRO A 28 -7.88 -6.11 -0.90
N LEU A 29 -8.35 -5.75 0.30
CA LEU A 29 -7.49 -5.43 1.45
C LEU A 29 -6.60 -6.60 1.88
N ASP A 30 -7.10 -7.82 1.83
CA ASP A 30 -6.34 -9.02 2.16
C ASP A 30 -5.13 -9.20 1.23
N GLU A 31 -5.29 -8.95 -0.06
CA GLU A 31 -4.19 -9.02 -1.04
C GLU A 31 -3.22 -7.83 -0.92
N ILE A 32 -3.71 -6.65 -0.54
CA ILE A 32 -2.86 -5.47 -0.28
C ILE A 32 -1.87 -5.78 0.86
N GLN A 33 -2.32 -6.44 1.92
CA GLN A 33 -1.48 -6.80 3.07
C GLN A 33 -0.34 -7.74 2.68
N MET A 34 -0.56 -8.59 1.67
CA MET A 34 0.43 -9.51 1.15
C MET A 34 1.35 -8.90 0.07
N HIS A 35 1.15 -7.63 -0.30
CA HIS A 35 1.94 -7.00 -1.34
C HIS A 35 3.41 -6.86 -0.90
N PRO A 36 4.41 -7.17 -1.74
CA PRO A 36 5.83 -7.12 -1.38
C PRO A 36 6.27 -5.75 -0.86
N TRP A 37 5.75 -4.67 -1.42
CA TRP A 37 6.00 -3.32 -0.90
C TRP A 37 5.48 -3.12 0.55
N ILE A 38 4.29 -3.65 0.85
CA ILE A 38 3.72 -3.59 2.20
C ILE A 38 4.51 -4.47 3.15
N ILE A 39 4.82 -5.72 2.79
CA ILE A 39 5.62 -6.62 3.63
C ILE A 39 7.00 -6.01 3.94
N LYS A 40 7.61 -5.35 2.95
CA LYS A 40 8.95 -4.74 3.05
C LYS A 40 8.99 -3.46 3.89
N HIS A 41 7.91 -2.67 3.89
CA HIS A 41 7.90 -1.33 4.51
C HIS A 41 6.90 -1.16 5.65
N CYS A 42 5.93 -2.06 5.77
CA CYS A 42 5.00 -2.18 6.89
C CYS A 42 5.33 -3.48 7.62
N VAL A 43 6.47 -3.51 8.29
CA VAL A 43 6.76 -4.52 9.31
C VAL A 43 5.65 -4.41 10.35
N LYS A 44 5.02 -5.54 10.72
CA LYS A 44 4.06 -5.63 11.83
C LYS A 44 4.56 -4.79 13.01
N GLY A 45 3.97 -3.62 13.25
CA GLY A 45 4.22 -2.87 14.48
C GLY A 45 4.34 -1.36 14.38
N GLU A 46 4.76 -0.73 13.27
CA GLU A 46 4.99 0.72 13.33
C GLU A 46 3.72 1.56 13.17
N ARG A 47 2.90 1.31 12.15
CA ARG A 47 1.71 2.16 11.87
C ARG A 47 0.48 1.83 12.72
N ALA A 48 0.30 0.57 13.13
CA ALA A 48 -0.76 0.19 14.08
C ALA A 48 -0.44 0.74 15.48
N SER A 49 0.76 0.49 16.00
CA SER A 49 1.17 1.01 17.31
C SER A 49 1.22 2.54 17.38
N ASN A 50 1.47 3.24 16.27
CA ASN A 50 1.46 4.71 16.26
C ASN A 50 0.04 5.32 16.31
N ARG A 51 -1.01 4.54 15.96
CA ARG A 51 -2.41 4.96 16.20
C ARG A 51 -2.83 4.71 17.64
N GLU A 52 -2.30 3.66 18.28
CA GLU A 52 -2.57 3.34 19.68
C GLU A 52 -1.83 4.27 20.66
N LYS A 53 -0.64 4.78 20.31
CA LYS A 53 0.11 5.74 21.13
C LYS A 53 -0.45 7.17 21.14
N GLY A 54 -1.49 7.44 20.34
CA GLY A 54 -2.15 8.75 20.27
C GLY A 54 -3.50 8.81 21.00
N LEU A 55 -3.91 7.72 21.67
CA LEU A 55 -5.09 7.65 22.54
C LEU A 55 -4.67 7.60 24.01
#